data_AF-A0AAD9WZK6-F1
#
_entry.id   AF-A0AAD9WZK6-F1
#
_cell.length_a   1.000
_cell.length_b   1.000
_cell.length_c   1.000
_cell.angle_alpha   90.00
_cell.angle_beta   90.00
_cell.angle_gamma   90.00
#
_symmetry.space_group_name_H-M   'P 1'
#
loop_
_entity.id
_entity.type
_entity.pdbx_description
1 polymer ?
#
loop_
_entity_poly.entity_id
_entity_poly.type
_entity_poly.pdbx_seq_one_letter_code
_entity_poly.pdbx_strand_id
1 'polypeptide(L)'
;MKSGVDAIAADPKLLVFLKAYRNTVPVPRHWCQKRKFLQGKRGIEKQPFQLPDFIAATGIEKIIQFSFKENESLSTLKMLYDLQTL
;
A
#
# COMPACT_ATOMS: atom_id res chain seq x y z
N MET A 1 9.22 13.26 -24.11
CA MET A 1 7.82 13.38 -23.67
C MET A 1 6.84 13.20 -24.84
N LYS A 2 7.05 12.15 -25.65
CA LYS A 2 6.11 11.71 -26.69
C LYS A 2 5.98 10.20 -26.49
N SER A 3 4.81 9.74 -26.08
CA SER A 3 4.46 8.33 -26.07
C SER A 3 3.78 7.96 -27.38
N GLY A 4 3.95 6.73 -27.87
CA GLY A 4 3.32 6.29 -29.13
C GLY A 4 1.79 6.45 -29.14
N VAL A 5 1.15 6.43 -27.96
CA VAL A 5 -0.28 6.69 -27.78
C VAL A 5 -0.70 8.15 -28.03
N ASP A 6 0.24 9.09 -28.11
CA ASP A 6 -0.07 10.52 -28.28
C ASP A 6 -0.51 10.82 -29.71
N ALA A 7 -0.01 10.05 -30.68
CA ALA A 7 -0.33 10.22 -32.10
C ALA A 7 -1.74 9.73 -32.46
N ILE A 8 -2.34 8.89 -31.62
CA ILE A 8 -3.68 8.31 -31.82
C ILE A 8 -4.76 8.98 -30.95
N ALA A 9 -4.42 10.06 -30.24
CA ALA A 9 -5.37 10.82 -29.45
C ALA A 9 -6.35 11.60 -30.34
N ALA A 10 -7.54 11.92 -29.81
CA ALA A 10 -8.54 12.71 -30.54
C ALA A 10 -8.01 14.09 -30.96
N ASP A 11 -7.18 14.72 -30.12
CA ASP A 11 -6.41 15.92 -30.46
C ASP A 11 -4.95 15.77 -30.00
N PRO A 12 -4.03 15.34 -30.89
CA PRO A 12 -2.62 15.16 -30.55
C PRO A 12 -1.89 16.47 -30.20
N LYS A 13 -2.27 17.61 -30.79
CA LYS A 13 -1.58 18.89 -30.59
C LYS A 13 -1.90 19.44 -29.20
N LEU A 14 -3.18 19.46 -28.85
CA LEU A 14 -3.63 19.87 -27.53
C LEU A 14 -3.06 18.94 -26.45
N LEU A 15 -3.07 17.63 -26.68
CA LEU A 15 -2.53 16.66 -25.72
C LEU A 15 -1.04 16.90 -25.43
N VAL A 16 -0.23 17.14 -26.46
CA VAL A 16 1.21 17.42 -26.29
C VAL A 16 1.42 18.77 -25.59
N PHE A 17 0.63 19.80 -25.92
CA PHE A 17 0.67 21.09 -25.24
C PHE A 17 0.38 20.96 -23.75
N LEU A 18 -0.72 20.27 -23.39
CA LEU A 18 -1.11 20.04 -22.01
C LEU A 18 -0.07 19.20 -21.27
N LYS A 19 0.45 18.15 -21.90
CA LYS A 19 1.54 17.37 -21.33
C LYS A 19 2.73 18.29 -21.02
N ALA A 20 3.20 19.08 -21.98
CA ALA A 20 4.41 19.90 -21.81
C ALA A 20 4.26 21.13 -20.90
N TYR A 21 3.06 21.41 -20.39
CA TYR A 21 2.81 22.54 -19.53
C TYR A 21 3.56 22.45 -18.19
N ARG A 22 3.88 23.60 -17.58
CA ARG A 22 4.66 23.68 -16.34
C ARG A 22 3.90 22.99 -15.20
N ASN A 23 4.61 22.18 -14.41
CA ASN A 23 4.10 21.49 -13.21
C ASN A 23 3.01 20.43 -13.47
N THR A 24 2.93 19.90 -14.68
CA THR A 24 2.03 18.80 -14.97
C THR A 24 2.58 17.48 -14.48
N VAL A 25 1.71 16.67 -13.87
CA VAL A 25 2.03 15.31 -13.47
C VAL A 25 1.66 14.38 -14.64
N PRO A 26 2.60 13.58 -15.17
CA PRO A 26 2.31 12.68 -16.27
C PRO A 26 1.40 11.52 -15.83
N VAL A 27 0.67 10.96 -16.78
CA VAL A 27 -0.17 9.77 -16.55
C VAL A 27 0.70 8.59 -16.06
N PRO A 28 0.28 7.85 -15.02
CA PRO A 28 1.03 6.71 -14.50
C PRO A 28 1.30 5.63 -15.56
N ARG A 29 2.51 5.06 -15.55
CA ARG A 29 2.97 4.05 -16.53
C ARG A 29 2.12 2.78 -16.61
N HIS A 30 1.46 2.40 -15.51
CA HIS A 30 0.66 1.18 -15.46
C HIS A 30 -0.69 1.31 -16.15
N TRP A 31 -1.09 2.53 -16.53
CA TRP A 31 -2.35 2.79 -17.24
C TRP A 31 -2.52 1.94 -18.51
N CYS A 32 -1.44 1.77 -19.28
CA CYS A 32 -1.46 0.98 -20.51
C CYS A 32 -1.13 -0.50 -20.32
N GLN A 33 -1.00 -0.98 -19.07
CA GLN A 33 -0.66 -2.37 -18.78
C GLN A 33 -1.93 -3.21 -18.65
N LYS A 34 -1.91 -4.43 -19.22
CA LYS A 34 -3.01 -5.40 -19.08
C LYS A 34 -3.13 -5.98 -17.68
N ARG A 35 -2.02 -6.03 -16.93
CA ARG A 35 -1.97 -6.56 -15.56
C ARG A 35 -2.51 -5.51 -14.59
N LYS A 36 -3.24 -5.93 -13.56
CA LYS A 36 -3.69 -5.01 -12.50
C LYS A 36 -2.47 -4.44 -11.75
N PHE A 37 -2.52 -3.16 -11.37
CA PHE A 37 -1.40 -2.39 -10.83
C PHE A 37 -0.54 -3.12 -9.78
N LEU A 38 -1.17 -3.76 -8.78
CA LEU A 38 -0.45 -4.45 -7.69
C LEU A 38 -0.24 -5.95 -7.91
N GLN A 39 -0.78 -6.55 -8.97
CA GLN A 39 -0.71 -8.00 -9.15
C GLN A 39 0.71 -8.53 -9.37
N GLY A 40 1.63 -7.72 -9.91
CA GLY A 40 3.04 -8.09 -10.07
C GLY A 40 3.83 -8.17 -8.76
N LYS A 41 3.24 -7.74 -7.64
CA LYS A 41 3.87 -7.77 -6.31
C LYS A 41 3.35 -8.91 -5.42
N ARG A 42 2.42 -9.73 -5.92
CA ARG A 42 1.92 -10.93 -5.22
C ARG A 42 3.04 -11.97 -5.21
N GLY A 43 3.74 -12.11 -4.08
CA GLY A 43 4.90 -12.99 -3.94
C GLY A 43 6.15 -12.29 -3.41
N ILE A 44 6.13 -10.96 -3.32
CA ILE A 44 7.11 -10.21 -2.55
C ILE A 44 6.51 -9.98 -1.16
N GLU A 45 7.11 -10.59 -0.15
CA GLU A 45 6.73 -10.33 1.24
C GLU A 45 7.13 -8.89 1.58
N LYS A 46 6.12 -8.06 1.86
CA LYS A 46 6.36 -6.68 2.30
C LYS A 46 6.73 -6.75 3.78
N GLN A 47 7.87 -6.16 4.13
CA GLN A 47 8.23 -5.99 5.53
C GLN A 47 7.10 -5.27 6.29
N PRO A 48 6.86 -5.65 7.56
CA PRO A 48 5.95 -4.93 8.43
C PRO A 48 6.30 -3.45 8.51
N PHE A 49 5.32 -2.64 8.90
CA PHE A 49 5.56 -1.21 9.10
C PHE A 49 6.59 -1.01 10.22
N GLN A 50 7.62 -0.21 9.94
CA GLN A 50 8.62 0.21 10.93
C GLN A 50 8.34 1.66 11.33
N LEU A 51 8.32 1.90 12.64
CA LEU A 51 8.15 3.25 13.18
C LEU A 51 9.39 4.10 12.86
N PRO A 52 9.21 5.40 12.56
CA PRO A 52 10.33 6.33 12.53
C PRO A 52 11.08 6.37 13.87
N ASP A 53 12.40 6.56 13.82
CA ASP A 53 13.30 6.42 14.98
C ASP A 53 12.87 7.23 16.21
N PHE A 54 12.40 8.46 16.01
CA PHE A 54 11.97 9.34 17.10
C PHE A 54 10.71 8.84 17.83
N ILE A 55 9.85 8.08 17.14
CA ILE A 55 8.68 7.44 17.75
C ILE A 55 9.07 6.11 18.37
N ALA A 56 9.91 5.31 17.69
CA ALA A 56 10.40 4.05 18.24
C ALA A 56 11.14 4.25 19.58
N ALA A 57 11.87 5.36 19.72
CA ALA A 57 12.58 5.75 20.94
C ALA A 57 11.66 5.98 22.14
N THR A 58 10.38 6.31 21.93
CA THR A 58 9.39 6.45 23.02
C THR A 58 9.04 5.11 23.67
N GLY A 59 9.38 3.99 23.05
CA GLY A 59 9.06 2.65 23.55
C GLY A 59 7.62 2.19 23.27
N ILE A 60 6.80 3.00 22.57
CA ILE A 60 5.41 2.70 22.25
C ILE A 60 5.26 1.37 21.48
N GLU A 61 6.22 1.03 20.61
CA GLU A 61 6.20 -0.22 19.86
C GLU A 61 6.10 -1.45 20.78
N LYS A 62 6.90 -1.46 21.87
CA LYS A 62 6.94 -2.56 22.82
C LYS A 62 5.63 -2.67 23.61
N ILE A 63 5.05 -1.53 23.97
CA ILE A 63 3.80 -1.46 24.73
C ILE A 63 2.65 -2.02 23.89
N ILE A 64 2.51 -1.56 22.64
CA ILE A 64 1.46 -2.02 21.72
C ILE A 64 1.62 -3.51 21.43
N GLN A 65 2.84 -3.99 21.17
CA GLN A 65 3.09 -5.42 20.92
C GLN A 65 2.75 -6.30 22.13
N PHE A 66 3.07 -5.84 23.35
CA PHE A 66 2.75 -6.56 24.57
C PHE A 66 1.24 -6.62 24.81
N SER A 67 0.55 -5.48 24.74
CA SER A 67 -0.91 -5.43 24.90
C SER A 67 -1.65 -6.26 23.86
N PHE A 68 -1.19 -6.27 22.60
CA PHE A 68 -1.85 -7.06 21.55
C PHE A 68 -1.73 -8.57 21.81
N LYS A 69 -0.54 -9.05 22.18
CA LYS A 69 -0.31 -10.46 22.54
C LYS A 69 -1.13 -10.89 23.76
N GLU A 70 -1.21 -10.03 24.78
CA GLU A 70 -1.96 -10.33 25.99
C GLU A 70 -3.46 -10.45 25.68
N ASN A 71 -4.04 -9.52 24.91
CA ASN A 71 -5.44 -9.60 24.48
C ASN A 71 -5.75 -10.81 23.59
N GLU A 72 -4.82 -11.21 22.71
CA GLU A 72 -4.97 -12.42 21.90
C GLU A 72 -4.95 -13.68 22.79
N SER A 73 -4.03 -13.74 23.76
CA SER A 73 -3.96 -14.86 24.71
C SER A 73 -5.23 -14.98 25.55
N LEU A 74 -5.77 -13.87 26.05
CA LEU A 74 -7.00 -13.83 26.84
C LEU A 74 -8.22 -14.26 26.00
N SER A 75 -8.27 -13.84 24.74
CA SER A 75 -9.34 -14.24 23.81
C SER A 75 -9.30 -15.74 23.51
N THR A 76 -8.10 -16.30 23.33
CA THR A 76 -7.88 -17.73 23.08
C THR A 76 -8.23 -18.56 24.32
N LEU A 77 -7.80 -18.12 25.51
CA LEU A 77 -8.15 -18.76 26.78
C LEU A 77 -9.66 -18.77 27.01
N LYS A 78 -10.34 -17.65 26.75
CA LYS A 78 -11.80 -17.55 26.88
C LYS A 78 -12.53 -18.55 25.99
N MET A 79 -12.12 -18.68 24.71
CA MET A 79 -12.70 -19.68 23.82
C MET A 79 -12.47 -21.12 24.29
N LEU A 80 -11.29 -21.43 24.86
CA LEU A 80 -11.01 -22.75 25.40
C LEU A 80 -11.90 -23.07 26.62
N TYR A 81 -12.11 -22.11 27.52
CA TYR A 81 -13.01 -22.26 28.65
C TYR A 81 -14.47 -22.44 28.20
N ASP A 82 -14.93 -21.66 27.22
CA ASP A 82 -16.30 -21.77 26.69
C ASP A 82 -16.56 -23.15 26.04
N LEU A 83 -15.54 -23.75 25.41
CA LEU A 83 -15.64 -25.10 24.83
C LEU A 83 -15.66 -26.23 25.88
N GLN A 84 -15.05 -26.02 27.05
CA GLN A 84 -14.99 -27.01 28.12
C GLN A 84 -16.23 -26.98 29.04
N THR A 85 -17.08 -25.96 28.88
CA THR A 85 -18.31 -25.77 29.66
C THR A 85 -19.56 -26.30 28.92
N LEU A 86 -19.37 -26.95 27.77
CA LEU A 86 -20.37 -27.70 26.99
C LEU A 86 -20.19 -29.21 27.21
#